data_AF-A0A6J7ECS0-F1
#
_entry.id   AF-A0A6J7ECS0-F1
#
_cell.length_a   1.000
_cell.length_b   1.000
_cell.length_c   1.000
_cell.angle_alpha   90.00
_cell.angle_beta   90.00
_cell.angle_gamma   90.00
#
_symmetry.space_group_name_H-M   'P 1'
#
loop_
_entity.id
_entity.type
_entity.pdbx_description
1 polymer ?
#
loop_
_entity_poly.entity_id
_entity_poly.type
_entity_poly.pdbx_seq_one_letter_code
_entity_poly.pdbx_strand_id
1 'polypeptide(L)'
;MFGPRDEPDLAKIAMAGLPYWIAGGSGTPETLAAAVGGGAHGIQVGTVFALSSDSGLDPDVRDQLREGIRTDSLVVHTDPVASPTGFPFKVVEVDGTMSDDTNYQARERLCDLGFLRTPYIKATATPGSAARPGSDEESPAAGTRSIGYRCAGEPEHMFVRKGGEADDAVGRKCLCNGLAAAVGLGQQRPDGYVELPIVTLGSDLQAPRRMLADHPQGWTAAEAIEWILGSMVPASSGPS
;
A
#
# COMPACT_ATOMS: atom_id res chain seq x y z
N MET A 1 -6.23 -4.95 -17.49
CA MET A 1 -7.06 -5.65 -16.49
C MET A 1 -7.99 -4.59 -15.91
N PHE A 2 -9.28 -4.89 -15.82
CA PHE A 2 -10.44 -3.97 -15.84
C PHE A 2 -10.85 -3.49 -17.25
N GLY A 3 -12.13 -3.63 -17.57
CA GLY A 3 -12.77 -3.18 -18.80
C GLY A 3 -14.20 -2.70 -18.54
N PRO A 4 -15.02 -2.44 -19.58
CA PRO A 4 -16.36 -1.86 -19.42
C PRO A 4 -17.33 -2.66 -18.54
N ARG A 5 -17.03 -3.94 -18.26
CA ARG A 5 -17.82 -4.79 -17.37
C ARG A 5 -17.51 -4.58 -15.88
N ASP A 6 -16.39 -3.94 -15.57
CA ASP A 6 -15.96 -3.64 -14.22
C ASP A 6 -16.43 -2.24 -13.77
N GLU A 7 -17.11 -1.50 -14.66
CA GLU A 7 -17.73 -0.23 -14.31
C GLU A 7 -18.98 -0.46 -13.44
N PRO A 8 -19.04 0.14 -12.23
CA PRO A 8 -20.17 -0.05 -11.35
C PRO A 8 -21.42 0.65 -11.88
N ASP A 9 -22.56 -0.04 -11.80
CA ASP A 9 -23.87 0.56 -12.06
C ASP A 9 -24.31 1.41 -10.86
N LEU A 10 -23.94 2.68 -10.89
CA LEU A 10 -24.19 3.62 -9.79
C LEU A 10 -25.69 3.82 -9.52
N ALA A 11 -26.53 3.71 -10.55
CA ALA A 11 -27.98 3.82 -10.39
C ALA A 11 -28.52 2.65 -9.53
N LYS A 12 -28.06 1.42 -9.79
CA LYS A 12 -28.43 0.26 -8.95
C LYS A 12 -27.88 0.36 -7.53
N ILE A 13 -26.67 0.89 -7.35
CA ILE A 13 -26.11 1.12 -6.01
C ILE A 13 -26.97 2.12 -5.23
N ALA A 14 -27.35 3.23 -5.87
CA ALA A 14 -28.22 4.23 -5.25
C ALA A 14 -29.59 3.65 -4.85
N MET A 15 -30.16 2.74 -5.66
CA MET A 15 -31.42 2.06 -5.34
C MET A 15 -31.37 1.21 -4.06
N ALA A 16 -30.19 0.82 -3.58
CA ALA A 16 -30.05 0.10 -2.31
C ALA A 16 -30.38 0.98 -1.09
N GLY A 17 -30.45 2.31 -1.25
CA GLY A 17 -30.81 3.26 -0.18
C GLY A 17 -29.75 3.40 0.93
N LEU A 18 -28.54 2.88 0.71
CA LEU A 18 -27.41 2.98 1.63
C LEU A 18 -26.43 4.06 1.17
N PRO A 19 -25.72 4.75 2.09
CA PRO A 19 -24.68 5.69 1.73
C PRO A 19 -23.53 4.97 1.01
N TYR A 20 -23.01 5.59 -0.04
CA TYR A 20 -21.88 5.06 -0.82
C TYR A 20 -20.94 6.18 -1.26
N TRP A 21 -19.68 5.82 -1.52
CA TRP A 21 -18.62 6.73 -1.98
C TRP A 21 -17.99 6.19 -3.26
N ILE A 22 -17.57 7.09 -4.14
CA ILE A 22 -16.84 6.73 -5.35
C ILE A 22 -15.33 6.76 -5.08
N ALA A 23 -14.61 5.73 -5.51
CA ALA A 23 -13.16 5.63 -5.35
C ALA A 23 -12.50 5.23 -6.67
N GLY A 24 -11.19 5.48 -6.78
CA GLY A 24 -10.40 5.10 -7.95
C GLY A 24 -10.46 6.14 -9.06
N GLY A 25 -9.55 7.12 -9.03
CA GLY A 25 -9.48 8.21 -10.02
C GLY A 25 -10.39 9.40 -9.73
N SER A 26 -11.29 9.30 -8.76
CA SER A 26 -12.15 10.41 -8.35
C SER A 26 -11.47 11.29 -7.32
N GLY A 27 -10.58 12.19 -7.76
CA GLY A 27 -9.77 13.05 -6.89
C GLY A 27 -9.89 14.56 -7.15
N THR A 28 -10.79 15.01 -8.02
CA THR A 28 -10.93 16.42 -8.41
C THR A 28 -12.28 17.02 -7.97
N PRO A 29 -12.42 18.36 -7.92
CA PRO A 29 -13.70 19.01 -7.61
C PRO A 29 -14.84 18.56 -8.52
N GLU A 30 -14.56 18.37 -9.80
CA GLU A 30 -15.55 17.95 -10.79
C GLU A 30 -16.00 16.51 -10.55
N THR A 31 -15.07 15.62 -10.17
CA THR A 31 -15.43 14.22 -9.82
C THR A 31 -16.22 14.13 -8.53
N LEU A 32 -15.96 15.00 -7.54
CA LEU A 32 -16.80 15.12 -6.35
C LEU A 32 -18.21 15.60 -6.72
N ALA A 33 -18.30 16.64 -7.56
CA ALA A 33 -19.58 17.22 -7.98
C ALA A 33 -20.45 16.18 -8.69
N ALA A 34 -19.83 15.42 -9.60
CA ALA A 34 -20.48 14.36 -10.35
C ALA A 34 -20.92 13.21 -9.44
N ALA A 35 -20.07 12.80 -8.48
CA ALA A 35 -20.42 11.74 -7.53
C ALA A 35 -21.63 12.14 -6.67
N VAL A 36 -21.62 13.34 -6.08
CA VAL A 36 -22.72 13.86 -5.26
C VAL A 36 -23.99 14.07 -6.09
N GLY A 37 -23.88 14.65 -7.28
CA GLY A 37 -25.00 14.81 -8.21
C GLY A 37 -25.61 13.47 -8.66
N GLY A 38 -24.82 12.40 -8.66
CA GLY A 38 -25.27 11.02 -8.91
C GLY A 38 -25.84 10.29 -7.69
N GLY A 39 -25.88 10.93 -6.52
CA GLY A 39 -26.42 10.37 -5.28
C GLY A 39 -25.39 9.72 -4.36
N ALA A 40 -24.09 9.77 -4.69
CA ALA A 40 -23.04 9.35 -3.76
C ALA A 40 -22.93 10.37 -2.61
N HIS A 41 -22.45 9.93 -1.46
CA HIS A 41 -22.18 10.82 -0.32
C HIS A 41 -20.82 11.52 -0.43
N GLY A 42 -19.95 11.09 -1.36
CA GLY A 42 -18.67 11.72 -1.62
C GLY A 42 -17.72 10.82 -2.40
N ILE A 43 -16.43 11.13 -2.28
CA ILE A 43 -15.34 10.43 -2.96
C ILE A 43 -14.27 9.98 -1.97
N GLN A 44 -13.50 8.95 -2.32
CA GLN A 44 -12.27 8.55 -1.63
C GLN A 44 -11.06 8.99 -2.45
N VAL A 45 -10.19 9.79 -1.85
CA VAL A 45 -8.98 10.31 -2.49
C VAL A 45 -7.74 9.82 -1.77
N GLY A 46 -6.86 9.12 -2.49
CA GLY A 46 -5.61 8.57 -1.93
C GLY A 46 -4.38 9.39 -2.33
N THR A 47 -4.02 9.34 -3.62
CA THR A 47 -2.77 9.92 -4.16
C THR A 47 -2.53 11.38 -3.77
N VAL A 48 -3.56 12.23 -3.82
CA VAL A 48 -3.43 13.66 -3.46
C VAL A 48 -3.00 13.84 -2.01
N PHE A 49 -3.56 13.04 -1.08
CA PHE A 49 -3.24 13.09 0.34
C PHE A 49 -1.93 12.36 0.66
N ALA A 50 -1.60 11.28 -0.06
CA ALA A 50 -0.29 10.64 0.06
C ALA A 50 0.85 11.62 -0.27
N LEU A 51 0.63 12.52 -1.23
CA LEU A 51 1.61 13.52 -1.67
C LEU A 51 1.52 14.85 -0.93
N SER A 52 0.67 15.00 0.10
CA SER A 52 0.63 16.21 0.90
C SER A 52 1.83 16.28 1.86
N SER A 53 2.15 17.47 2.34
CA SER A 53 3.22 17.72 3.29
C SER A 53 2.90 17.18 4.70
N ASP A 54 1.62 16.90 4.97
CA ASP A 54 1.14 16.28 6.22
C ASP A 54 1.11 14.74 6.15
N SER A 55 1.48 14.15 5.01
CA SER A 55 1.57 12.70 4.89
C SER A 55 2.78 12.16 5.64
N GLY A 56 2.69 10.91 6.09
CA GLY A 56 3.81 10.24 6.74
C GLY A 56 4.90 9.77 5.78
N LEU A 57 4.78 10.00 4.45
CA LEU A 57 5.83 9.59 3.51
C LEU A 57 7.14 10.29 3.84
N ASP A 58 8.23 9.54 3.69
CA ASP A 58 9.57 10.10 3.76
C ASP A 58 9.69 11.31 2.80
N PRO A 59 10.20 12.47 3.26
CA PRO A 59 10.24 13.68 2.43
C PRO A 59 10.99 13.51 1.11
N ASP A 60 12.12 12.79 1.10
CA ASP A 60 12.92 12.60 -0.10
C ASP A 60 12.18 11.73 -1.12
N VAL A 61 11.49 10.70 -0.63
CA VAL A 61 10.60 9.87 -1.46
C VAL A 61 9.44 10.71 -2.01
N ARG A 62 8.76 11.48 -1.16
CA ARG A 62 7.62 12.32 -1.57
C ARG A 62 8.03 13.35 -2.62
N ASP A 63 9.19 13.97 -2.47
CA ASP A 63 9.66 15.00 -3.39
C ASP A 63 10.09 14.41 -4.73
N GLN A 64 10.69 13.20 -4.73
CA GLN A 64 10.91 12.43 -5.97
C GLN A 64 9.59 12.11 -6.69
N LEU A 65 8.55 11.68 -5.97
CA LEU A 65 7.24 11.41 -6.56
C LEU A 65 6.64 12.67 -7.19
N ARG A 66 6.72 13.81 -6.49
CA ARG A 66 6.23 15.11 -6.98
C ARG A 66 6.99 15.55 -8.23
N GLU A 67 8.32 15.40 -8.25
CA GLU A 67 9.15 15.69 -9.41
C GLU A 67 8.83 14.77 -10.60
N GLY A 68 8.61 13.48 -10.34
CA GLY A 68 8.18 12.53 -11.37
C GLY A 68 6.85 12.94 -12.01
N ILE A 69 5.90 13.45 -11.24
CA ILE A 69 4.62 13.98 -11.78
C ILE A 69 4.87 15.27 -12.58
N ARG A 70 5.72 16.16 -12.08
CA ARG A 70 6.05 17.44 -12.73
C ARG A 70 6.69 17.24 -14.10
N THR A 71 7.55 16.24 -14.22
CA THR A 71 8.30 15.91 -15.46
C THR A 71 7.59 14.88 -16.34
N ASP A 72 6.41 14.41 -15.93
CA ASP A 72 5.66 13.34 -16.59
C ASP A 72 6.46 12.03 -16.76
N SER A 73 7.39 11.78 -15.84
CA SER A 73 8.27 10.60 -15.83
C SER A 73 7.82 9.52 -14.84
N LEU A 74 6.85 9.81 -13.95
CA LEU A 74 6.41 8.87 -12.94
C LEU A 74 5.66 7.68 -13.55
N VAL A 75 6.16 6.47 -13.32
CA VAL A 75 5.51 5.23 -13.74
C VAL A 75 4.83 4.56 -12.55
N VAL A 76 3.51 4.37 -12.65
CA VAL A 76 2.71 3.60 -11.70
C VAL A 76 2.11 2.41 -12.43
N HIS A 77 2.52 1.20 -12.05
CA HIS A 77 2.01 -0.02 -12.65
C HIS A 77 1.41 -0.95 -11.58
N THR A 78 0.50 -1.82 -12.01
CA THR A 78 -0.06 -2.87 -11.15
C THR A 78 0.80 -4.12 -11.32
N ASP A 79 1.65 -4.41 -10.33
CA ASP A 79 2.49 -5.61 -10.29
C ASP A 79 1.65 -6.80 -9.80
N PRO A 80 1.45 -7.85 -10.63
CA PRO A 80 0.64 -9.01 -10.26
C PRO A 80 1.34 -9.92 -9.23
N VAL A 81 2.64 -9.75 -8.99
CA VAL A 81 3.46 -10.65 -8.19
C VAL A 81 3.98 -9.98 -6.91
N ALA A 82 4.24 -8.68 -6.88
CA ALA A 82 4.88 -8.01 -5.73
C ALA A 82 4.29 -8.36 -4.35
N SER A 83 2.96 -8.49 -4.22
CA SER A 83 2.35 -8.81 -2.93
C SER A 83 2.56 -10.27 -2.51
N PRO A 84 2.93 -10.54 -1.24
CA PRO A 84 3.01 -11.91 -0.72
C PRO A 84 1.64 -12.57 -0.52
N THR A 85 0.53 -11.84 -0.69
CA THR A 85 -0.84 -12.38 -0.57
C THR A 85 -1.41 -12.91 -1.87
N GLY A 86 -0.71 -12.73 -3.00
CA GLY A 86 -1.19 -13.10 -4.34
C GLY A 86 -2.12 -12.07 -4.99
N PHE A 87 -2.51 -11.01 -4.28
CA PHE A 87 -3.26 -9.90 -4.87
C PHE A 87 -2.34 -8.94 -5.63
N PRO A 88 -2.74 -8.42 -6.81
CA PRO A 88 -1.95 -7.41 -7.51
C PRO A 88 -1.75 -6.16 -6.64
N PHE A 89 -0.57 -5.56 -6.73
CA PHE A 89 -0.17 -4.41 -5.93
C PHE A 89 0.30 -3.27 -6.84
N LYS A 90 -0.19 -2.05 -6.59
CA LYS A 90 0.29 -0.89 -7.35
C LYS A 90 1.64 -0.46 -6.83
N VAL A 91 2.63 -0.44 -7.71
CA VAL A 91 4.00 -0.03 -7.40
C VAL A 91 4.30 1.24 -8.19
N VAL A 92 4.98 2.16 -7.54
CA VAL A 92 5.58 3.33 -8.20
C VAL A 92 7.06 3.06 -8.42
N GLU A 93 7.53 3.30 -9.64
CA GLU A 93 8.95 3.24 -9.97
C GLU A 93 9.65 4.49 -9.42
N VAL A 94 10.53 4.27 -8.43
CA VAL A 94 11.25 5.33 -7.70
C VAL A 94 12.65 4.80 -7.42
N ASP A 95 13.65 5.62 -7.74
CA ASP A 95 15.05 5.28 -7.53
C ASP A 95 15.36 4.99 -6.06
N GLY A 96 16.27 4.05 -5.81
CA GLY A 96 16.65 3.65 -4.45
C GLY A 96 15.57 2.90 -3.67
N THR A 97 14.52 2.40 -4.35
CA THR A 97 13.45 1.61 -3.72
C THR A 97 13.41 0.17 -4.24
N MET A 98 12.58 -0.67 -3.62
CA MET A 98 12.33 -2.04 -4.06
C MET A 98 11.56 -2.14 -5.38
N SER A 99 11.10 -1.03 -5.97
CA SER A 99 10.49 -1.06 -7.30
C SER A 99 11.52 -1.33 -8.40
N ASP A 100 12.77 -0.92 -8.20
CA ASP A 100 13.91 -1.28 -9.04
C ASP A 100 14.35 -2.74 -8.77
N ASP A 101 14.44 -3.55 -9.83
CA ASP A 101 14.80 -4.97 -9.70
C ASP A 101 16.25 -5.16 -9.24
N THR A 102 17.20 -4.33 -9.68
CA THR A 102 18.60 -4.41 -9.25
C THR A 102 18.71 -4.22 -7.74
N ASN A 103 18.04 -3.19 -7.21
CA ASN A 103 17.98 -2.92 -5.77
C ASN A 103 17.27 -4.04 -5.02
N TYR A 104 16.17 -4.56 -5.56
CA TYR A 104 15.44 -5.66 -4.94
C TYR A 104 16.27 -6.96 -4.89
N GLN A 105 16.99 -7.32 -5.96
CA GLN A 105 17.85 -8.51 -5.98
C GLN A 105 19.06 -8.36 -5.05
N ALA A 106 19.58 -7.14 -4.87
CA ALA A 106 20.67 -6.85 -3.93
C ALA A 106 20.20 -6.85 -2.46
N ARG A 107 18.92 -6.63 -2.20
CA ARG A 107 18.33 -6.59 -0.86
C ARG A 107 18.26 -7.99 -0.24
N GLU A 108 18.78 -8.15 0.98
CA GLU A 108 18.58 -9.38 1.75
C GLU A 108 17.10 -9.57 2.10
N ARG A 109 16.53 -10.74 1.78
CA ARG A 109 15.13 -11.06 2.11
C ARG A 109 14.93 -11.18 3.61
N LEU A 110 14.17 -10.25 4.19
CA LEU A 110 13.85 -10.15 5.62
C LEU A 110 12.36 -9.90 5.82
N CYS A 111 11.79 -10.44 6.90
CA CYS A 111 10.38 -10.28 7.25
C CYS A 111 10.26 -10.04 8.77
N ASP A 112 10.43 -8.78 9.15
CA ASP A 112 10.47 -8.38 10.56
C ASP A 112 9.07 -8.16 11.12
N LEU A 113 8.21 -7.51 10.34
CA LEU A 113 6.88 -7.11 10.79
C LEU A 113 5.83 -8.23 10.63
N GLY A 114 5.90 -9.00 9.55
CA GLY A 114 5.08 -10.20 9.37
C GLY A 114 3.55 -10.00 9.36
N PHE A 115 3.06 -8.81 8.99
CA PHE A 115 1.62 -8.50 8.98
C PHE A 115 0.82 -9.25 7.91
N LEU A 116 1.47 -9.66 6.82
CA LEU A 116 0.85 -10.36 5.69
C LEU A 116 1.10 -11.87 5.71
N ARG A 117 1.50 -12.44 6.86
CA ARG A 117 1.71 -13.89 6.98
C ARG A 117 0.38 -14.63 6.90
N THR A 118 0.39 -15.77 6.23
CA THR A 118 -0.73 -16.70 6.19
C THR A 118 -0.53 -17.85 7.19
N PRO A 119 -1.61 -18.28 7.87
CA PRO A 119 -1.54 -19.45 8.73
C PRO A 119 -1.39 -20.72 7.90
N TYR A 120 -0.63 -21.68 8.41
CA TYR A 120 -0.55 -23.03 7.88
C TYR A 120 -0.53 -24.05 9.02
N ILE A 121 -0.91 -25.29 8.74
CA ILE A 121 -0.84 -26.37 9.72
C ILE A 121 0.59 -26.93 9.74
N LYS A 122 1.28 -26.83 10.88
CA LYS A 122 2.59 -27.47 11.04
C LYS A 122 2.42 -28.99 10.97
N ALA A 123 3.34 -29.67 10.30
CA ALA A 123 3.47 -31.10 10.43
C ALA A 123 3.65 -31.45 11.93
N THR A 124 3.11 -32.59 12.37
CA THR A 124 3.21 -33.03 13.78
C THR A 124 4.68 -33.02 14.21
N ALA A 125 4.97 -32.34 15.33
CA ALA A 125 6.32 -32.17 15.82
C ALA A 125 7.05 -33.53 15.90
N THR A 126 8.21 -33.62 15.25
CA THR A 126 9.13 -34.74 15.46
C THR A 126 9.75 -34.57 16.85
N PRO A 127 9.90 -35.63 17.65
CA PRO A 127 10.66 -35.54 18.91
C PRO A 127 12.03 -34.90 18.63
N GLY A 128 12.31 -33.75 19.23
CA GLY A 128 13.56 -32.99 19.03
C GLY A 128 13.47 -31.71 18.18
N SER A 129 12.30 -31.33 17.63
CA SER A 129 12.15 -29.99 17.05
C SER A 129 12.09 -28.95 18.18
N ALA A 130 13.22 -28.30 18.48
CA ALA A 130 13.30 -27.30 19.53
C ALA A 130 12.23 -26.20 19.34
N ALA A 131 11.52 -25.88 20.41
CA ALA A 131 10.76 -24.63 20.51
C ALA A 131 11.72 -23.45 20.24
N ARG A 132 11.19 -22.35 19.71
CA ARG A 132 12.01 -21.13 19.54
C ARG A 132 12.55 -20.73 20.92
N PRO A 133 13.85 -20.43 21.06
CA PRO A 133 14.33 -19.82 22.30
C PRO A 133 13.56 -18.52 22.54
N GLY A 134 12.85 -18.44 23.67
CA GLY A 134 12.03 -17.28 24.06
C GLY A 134 10.54 -17.33 23.67
N SER A 135 10.00 -18.44 23.17
CA SER A 135 8.55 -18.59 23.02
C SER A 135 7.92 -19.19 24.27
N ASP A 136 6.94 -18.51 24.86
CA ASP A 136 6.06 -19.04 25.92
C ASP A 136 5.08 -20.13 25.40
N GLU A 137 5.31 -20.67 24.20
CA GLU A 137 4.50 -21.76 23.65
C GLU A 137 4.84 -23.07 24.38
N GLU A 138 3.91 -23.54 25.22
CA GLU A 138 3.93 -24.91 25.73
C GLU A 138 4.03 -25.90 24.57
N SER A 139 4.93 -26.87 24.68
CA SER A 139 5.12 -27.90 23.67
C SER A 139 3.81 -28.67 23.48
N PRO A 140 3.22 -28.70 22.27
CA PRO A 140 1.90 -29.28 22.07
C PRO A 140 1.90 -30.77 22.45
N ALA A 141 0.82 -31.22 23.11
CA ALA A 141 0.60 -32.62 23.41
C ALA A 141 0.74 -33.50 22.15
N ALA A 142 1.28 -34.71 22.31
CA ALA A 142 1.46 -35.64 21.20
C ALA A 142 0.12 -35.88 20.48
N GLY A 143 0.07 -35.55 19.18
CA GLY A 143 -1.15 -35.63 18.36
C GLY A 143 -1.85 -34.29 18.08
N THR A 144 -1.43 -33.19 18.72
CA THR A 144 -2.00 -31.86 18.47
C THR A 144 -1.34 -31.19 17.26
N ARG A 145 -2.14 -30.86 16.24
CA ARG A 145 -1.71 -30.01 15.12
C ARG A 145 -1.56 -28.57 15.61
N SER A 146 -0.41 -27.96 15.38
CA SER A 146 -0.17 -26.55 15.73
C SER A 146 -0.20 -25.66 14.49
N ILE A 147 -0.57 -24.40 14.67
CA ILE A 147 -0.61 -23.40 13.59
C ILE A 147 0.76 -22.72 13.50
N GLY A 148 1.30 -22.64 12.29
CA GLY A 148 2.47 -21.82 11.95
C GLY A 148 2.07 -20.66 11.06
N TYR A 149 2.99 -19.73 10.88
CA TYR A 149 2.80 -18.58 9.98
C TYR A 149 3.96 -18.48 8.99
N ARG A 150 3.62 -18.25 7.72
CA ARG A 150 4.57 -18.13 6.61
C ARG A 150 4.20 -16.94 5.74
N CYS A 151 5.17 -16.41 4.99
CA CYS A 151 4.93 -15.31 4.06
C CYS A 151 5.80 -15.53 2.84
N ALA A 152 5.22 -15.44 1.64
CA ALA A 152 6.00 -15.62 0.42
C ALA A 152 7.04 -14.52 0.20
N GLY A 153 6.99 -13.42 0.95
CA GLY A 153 7.99 -12.32 0.96
C GLY A 153 9.07 -12.45 2.05
N GLU A 154 9.09 -13.52 2.85
CA GLU A 154 10.16 -13.78 3.84
C GLU A 154 11.40 -14.41 3.17
N PRO A 155 12.53 -14.69 3.88
CA PRO A 155 13.63 -15.43 3.29
C PRO A 155 13.14 -16.73 2.64
N GLU A 156 13.50 -16.99 1.38
CA GLU A 156 12.93 -18.09 0.59
C GLU A 156 13.12 -19.45 1.28
N HIS A 157 14.32 -19.73 1.78
CA HIS A 157 14.60 -20.96 2.53
C HIS A 157 13.72 -21.13 3.77
N MET A 158 13.32 -20.03 4.42
CA MET A 158 12.38 -20.05 5.55
C MET A 158 10.95 -20.31 5.10
N PHE A 159 10.53 -19.73 3.98
CA PHE A 159 9.21 -19.99 3.38
C PHE A 159 9.06 -21.47 2.98
N VAL A 160 10.06 -22.02 2.28
CA VAL A 160 10.09 -23.43 1.85
C VAL A 160 10.10 -24.38 3.05
N ARG A 161 10.93 -24.10 4.06
CA ARG A 161 10.94 -24.88 5.32
C ARG A 161 9.57 -24.92 6.01
N LYS A 162 8.73 -23.90 5.81
CA LYS A 162 7.36 -23.79 6.33
C LYS A 162 6.29 -24.35 5.38
N GLY A 163 6.71 -25.18 4.42
CA GLY A 163 5.82 -25.85 3.46
C GLY A 163 5.22 -24.91 2.42
N GLY A 164 5.92 -23.83 2.07
CA GLY A 164 5.66 -23.07 0.85
C GLY A 164 6.44 -23.64 -0.34
N GLU A 165 5.97 -23.39 -1.56
CA GLU A 165 6.68 -23.77 -2.78
C GLU A 165 7.63 -22.65 -3.22
N ALA A 166 8.84 -22.98 -3.68
CA ALA A 166 9.83 -21.96 -4.06
C ALA A 166 9.30 -20.99 -5.14
N ASP A 167 8.57 -21.52 -6.12
CA ASP A 167 7.96 -20.74 -7.20
C ASP A 167 6.97 -19.68 -6.71
N ASP A 168 6.28 -19.93 -5.59
CA ASP A 168 5.34 -18.97 -5.00
C ASP A 168 6.05 -17.75 -4.40
N ALA A 169 7.34 -17.87 -4.08
CA ALA A 169 8.17 -16.82 -3.49
C ALA A 169 8.90 -15.95 -4.54
N VAL A 170 8.90 -16.35 -5.82
CA VAL A 170 9.54 -15.62 -6.92
C VAL A 170 8.88 -14.25 -7.10
N GLY A 171 9.70 -13.19 -7.11
CA GLY A 171 9.24 -11.80 -7.29
C GLY A 171 8.45 -11.21 -6.11
N ARG A 172 8.20 -11.96 -5.04
CA ARG A 172 7.42 -11.50 -3.88
C ARG A 172 8.22 -10.52 -3.03
N LYS A 173 7.70 -9.31 -2.87
CA LYS A 173 8.32 -8.23 -2.09
C LYS A 173 7.79 -8.24 -0.66
N CYS A 174 8.64 -7.95 0.32
CA CYS A 174 8.21 -7.78 1.71
C CYS A 174 7.49 -6.42 1.87
N LEU A 175 6.19 -6.36 1.54
CA LEU A 175 5.43 -5.11 1.57
C LEU A 175 5.38 -4.49 2.97
N CYS A 176 5.34 -5.29 4.04
CA CYS A 176 5.26 -4.75 5.41
C CYS A 176 6.48 -3.88 5.72
N ASN A 177 7.67 -4.44 5.52
CA ASN A 177 8.93 -3.76 5.78
C ASN A 177 9.10 -2.57 4.83
N GLY A 178 8.85 -2.77 3.53
CA GLY A 178 9.02 -1.71 2.52
C GLY A 178 8.05 -0.54 2.69
N LEU A 179 6.78 -0.78 3.06
CA LEU A 179 5.81 0.29 3.29
C LEU A 179 6.11 1.05 4.59
N ALA A 180 6.62 0.38 5.63
CA ALA A 180 7.12 1.05 6.82
C ALA A 180 8.35 1.91 6.49
N ALA A 181 9.27 1.41 5.65
CA ALA A 181 10.42 2.18 5.18
C ALA A 181 10.01 3.42 4.37
N ALA A 182 8.96 3.34 3.55
CA ALA A 182 8.43 4.48 2.79
C ALA A 182 7.90 5.63 3.66
N VAL A 183 7.64 5.38 4.95
CA VAL A 183 7.20 6.39 5.93
C VAL A 183 8.25 6.69 7.00
N GLY A 184 9.53 6.41 6.71
CA GLY A 184 10.65 6.67 7.62
C GLY A 184 10.78 5.68 8.79
N LEU A 185 10.01 4.59 8.78
CA LEU A 185 10.01 3.54 9.82
C LEU A 185 10.69 2.24 9.35
N GLY A 186 11.66 2.37 8.44
CA GLY A 186 12.42 1.24 7.90
C GLY A 186 13.26 0.55 8.97
N GLN A 187 13.36 -0.77 8.89
CA GLN A 187 14.16 -1.54 9.82
C GLN A 187 15.65 -1.32 9.54
N GLN A 188 16.45 -1.17 10.60
CA GLN A 188 17.90 -1.00 10.54
C GLN A 188 18.59 -2.15 11.28
N ARG A 189 19.87 -2.40 10.96
CA ARG A 189 20.71 -3.41 11.63
C ARG A 189 22.10 -2.86 11.97
N PRO A 190 22.82 -3.47 12.94
CA PRO A 190 24.15 -3.01 13.36
C PRO A 190 25.23 -3.08 12.28
N ASP A 191 25.04 -3.91 11.25
CA ASP A 191 25.95 -4.03 10.11
C ASP A 191 25.77 -2.90 9.06
N GLY A 192 24.84 -1.98 9.31
CA GLY A 192 24.54 -0.86 8.42
C GLY A 192 23.41 -1.13 7.43
N TYR A 193 22.76 -2.31 7.47
CA TYR A 193 21.57 -2.53 6.64
C TYR A 193 20.45 -1.55 7.00
N VAL A 194 19.86 -0.96 5.96
CA VAL A 194 18.67 -0.12 6.03
C VAL A 194 17.66 -0.68 5.03
N GLU A 195 16.46 -0.94 5.52
CA GLU A 195 15.38 -1.49 4.71
C GLU A 195 14.97 -0.55 3.57
N LEU A 196 14.90 -1.08 2.35
CA LEU A 196 14.50 -0.32 1.17
C LEU A 196 12.98 -0.02 1.17
N PRO A 197 12.56 1.19 0.75
CA PRO A 197 11.15 1.51 0.61
C PRO A 197 10.46 0.69 -0.48
N ILE A 198 9.14 0.55 -0.39
CA ILE A 198 8.28 0.35 -1.57
C ILE A 198 7.12 1.33 -1.48
N VAL A 199 6.80 1.98 -2.60
CA VAL A 199 5.79 3.05 -2.62
C VAL A 199 4.62 2.64 -3.50
N THR A 200 3.42 3.05 -3.09
CA THR A 200 2.19 2.82 -3.83
C THR A 200 1.42 4.13 -4.01
N LEU A 201 0.88 4.33 -5.21
CA LEU A 201 -0.03 5.42 -5.54
C LEU A 201 -1.16 4.90 -6.42
N GLY A 202 -2.25 5.67 -6.50
CA GLY A 202 -3.24 5.50 -7.56
C GLY A 202 -2.65 5.85 -8.93
N SER A 203 -3.16 5.21 -9.99
CA SER A 203 -2.68 5.40 -11.37
C SER A 203 -3.21 6.69 -12.02
N ASP A 204 -4.28 7.27 -11.47
CA ASP A 204 -4.74 8.57 -11.90
C ASP A 204 -3.93 9.67 -11.21
N LEU A 205 -3.18 10.41 -12.01
CA LEU A 205 -2.30 11.50 -11.58
C LEU A 205 -2.82 12.87 -12.01
N GLN A 206 -4.07 13.01 -12.49
CA GLN A 206 -4.60 14.31 -12.90
C GLN A 206 -4.75 15.28 -11.72
N ALA A 207 -5.37 14.83 -10.63
CA ALA A 207 -5.55 15.63 -9.43
C ALA A 207 -4.21 16.13 -8.83
N PRO A 208 -3.22 15.27 -8.53
CA PRO A 208 -1.94 15.75 -8.00
C PRO A 208 -1.16 16.62 -9.01
N ARG A 209 -1.32 16.42 -10.32
CA ARG A 209 -0.71 17.29 -11.34
C ARG A 209 -1.29 18.72 -11.28
N ARG A 210 -2.60 18.85 -11.11
CA ARG A 210 -3.25 20.17 -10.91
C ARG A 210 -2.82 20.81 -9.59
N MET A 211 -2.80 20.03 -8.50
CA MET A 211 -2.31 20.51 -7.20
C MET A 211 -0.86 21.01 -7.28
N LEU A 212 0.04 20.35 -8.02
CA LEU A 212 1.42 20.82 -8.23
C LEU A 212 1.51 22.10 -9.06
N ALA A 213 0.56 22.33 -9.97
CA ALA A 213 0.50 23.57 -10.74
C ALA A 213 0.10 24.76 -9.85
N ASP A 214 -0.87 24.55 -8.96
CA ASP A 214 -1.35 25.58 -8.02
C ASP A 214 -0.38 25.76 -6.83
N HIS A 215 0.28 24.68 -6.39
CA HIS A 215 1.22 24.65 -5.27
C HIS A 215 2.56 24.02 -5.69
N PRO A 216 3.46 24.78 -6.36
CA PRO A 216 4.71 24.24 -6.90
C PRO A 216 5.66 23.62 -5.86
N GLN A 217 5.57 24.04 -4.60
CA GLN A 217 6.36 23.54 -3.47
C GLN A 217 5.65 22.41 -2.70
N GLY A 218 4.53 21.91 -3.21
CA GLY A 218 3.65 20.98 -2.52
C GLY A 218 2.59 21.68 -1.67
N TRP A 219 1.66 20.89 -1.15
CA TRP A 219 0.46 21.33 -0.43
C TRP A 219 0.28 20.56 0.87
N THR A 220 -0.43 21.15 1.81
CA THR A 220 -0.96 20.52 3.04
C THR A 220 -2.22 19.71 2.75
N ALA A 221 -2.59 18.82 3.66
CA ALA A 221 -3.87 18.12 3.60
C ALA A 221 -5.06 19.08 3.69
N ALA A 222 -4.93 20.20 4.41
CA ALA A 222 -5.95 21.25 4.46
C ALA A 222 -6.15 21.90 3.09
N GLU A 223 -5.07 22.31 2.42
CA GLU A 223 -5.15 22.85 1.04
C GLU A 223 -5.72 21.83 0.05
N ALA A 224 -5.40 20.54 0.20
CA ALA A 224 -6.01 19.49 -0.61
C ALA A 224 -7.53 19.38 -0.38
N ILE A 225 -7.99 19.46 0.86
CA ILE A 225 -9.43 19.46 1.19
C ILE A 225 -10.11 20.68 0.58
N GLU A 226 -9.55 21.88 0.80
CA GLU A 226 -10.09 23.14 0.27
C GLU A 226 -10.17 23.09 -1.26
N TRP A 227 -9.11 22.61 -1.91
CA TRP A 227 -9.06 22.46 -3.35
C TRP A 227 -10.13 21.49 -3.86
N ILE A 228 -10.24 20.29 -3.27
CA ILE A 228 -11.23 19.26 -3.66
C ILE A 228 -12.66 19.77 -3.46
N LEU A 229 -12.94 20.41 -2.32
CA LEU A 229 -14.28 20.91 -2.00
C LEU A 229 -14.65 22.13 -2.87
N GLY A 230 -13.67 22.93 -3.29
CA GLY A 230 -13.88 24.12 -4.10
C GLY A 230 -14.99 25.01 -3.51
N SER A 231 -15.97 25.37 -4.34
CA SER A 231 -17.13 26.17 -3.93
C SER A 231 -18.31 25.37 -3.34
N MET A 232 -18.17 24.07 -3.07
CA MET A 232 -19.26 23.25 -2.52
C MET A 232 -19.51 23.46 -1.02
N VAL A 233 -18.62 24.15 -0.32
CA VAL A 233 -18.86 24.55 1.07
C VAL A 233 -19.53 25.92 1.08
N PRO A 234 -20.85 26.04 1.33
CA PRO A 234 -21.39 27.31 1.77
C PRO A 234 -20.69 27.68 3.08
N ALA A 235 -20.19 28.91 3.17
CA ALA A 235 -19.53 29.43 4.37
C ALA A 235 -20.35 29.09 5.61
N SER A 236 -19.76 28.34 6.55
CA SER A 236 -20.42 28.03 7.81
C SER A 236 -20.66 29.33 8.56
N SER A 237 -21.91 29.80 8.59
CA SER A 237 -22.35 30.80 9.56
C SER A 237 -22.21 30.18 10.95
N GLY A 238 -21.13 30.52 11.65
CA GLY A 238 -20.89 30.11 13.02
C GLY A 238 -22.03 30.59 13.95
N PRO A 239 -22.22 29.93 15.10
CA PRO A 239 -23.28 30.30 16.03
C PRO A 239 -23.02 31.68 16.64
N SER A 240 -24.03 32.54 16.56
CA SER A 240 -24.11 33.84 17.25
C SER A 240 -24.06 33.72 18.77
#